data_AF-A0A3N4ML12-F1
#
_entry.id   AF-A0A3N4ML12-F1
#
_cell.length_a   1.000
_cell.length_b   1.000
_cell.length_c   1.000
_cell.angle_alpha   90.00
_cell.angle_beta   90.00
_cell.angle_gamma   90.00
#
_symmetry.space_group_name_H-M   'P 1'
#
loop_
_entity.id
_entity.type
_entity.pdbx_description
1 polymer ?
#
loop_
_entity_poly.entity_id
_entity_poly.type
_entity_poly.pdbx_seq_one_letter_code
_entity_poly.pdbx_strand_id
1 'polypeptide(L)'
;MKLFLIPITKRRALIYAQQLGKLATEKPSLLDRVTSKAALTWAQWERGEKKWQRTLVEAGNKALRRIPYEEWGLKSIPTLSSRKKQSELQEAKIGVIYPPSVIHGRDIHSIIRQLATERAALHRSRLWWSIIGMPIVAPLALVPLIPNIPFFYLAFRAYSHWKALEGGKHLEFLLTNNLLIPVPSMELDAIYKKNKIRCKEQLQTHGNTNSPNSDPILINDNDAQMVAKTLQVPGLAGELERAHNQVLLERKAHQRQLEPKKEI
;
A
#
# COMPACT_ATOMS: atom_id res chain seq x y z
N MET A 1 -15.10 -0.72 9.96
CA MET A 1 -14.21 -1.02 8.81
C MET A 1 -13.65 -2.44 8.95
N LYS A 2 -13.05 -3.03 7.91
CA LYS A 2 -12.34 -4.32 7.99
C LYS A 2 -10.87 -4.15 7.63
N LEU A 3 -9.98 -4.76 8.39
CA LEU A 3 -8.54 -4.75 8.13
C LEU A 3 -8.09 -6.11 7.61
N PHE A 4 -7.16 -6.09 6.67
CA PHE A 4 -6.55 -7.26 6.08
C PHE A 4 -5.04 -7.16 6.25
N LEU A 5 -4.44 -8.20 6.81
CA LEU A 5 -3.00 -8.32 6.97
C LEU A 5 -2.50 -9.47 6.09
N ILE A 6 -1.88 -9.10 4.97
CA ILE A 6 -1.56 -10.02 3.87
C ILE A 6 -0.03 -10.16 3.76
N PRO A 7 0.57 -11.28 4.17
CA PRO A 7 2.02 -11.47 4.12
C PRO A 7 2.55 -11.62 2.69
N ILE A 8 3.45 -10.73 2.28
CA ILE A 8 4.14 -10.80 0.97
C ILE A 8 5.34 -11.74 1.06
N THR A 9 6.04 -11.72 2.19
CA THR A 9 7.12 -12.64 2.55
C THR A 9 6.93 -13.11 4.00
N LYS A 10 7.86 -13.87 4.58
CA LYS A 10 7.77 -14.23 6.01
C LYS A 10 8.00 -13.04 6.94
N ARG A 11 8.76 -12.04 6.49
CA ARG A 11 9.11 -10.85 7.29
C ARG A 11 8.30 -9.60 6.92
N ARG A 12 7.68 -9.58 5.74
CA ARG A 12 6.97 -8.39 5.22
C ARG A 12 5.50 -8.68 4.98
N ALA A 13 4.64 -7.77 5.40
CA ALA A 13 3.21 -7.84 5.18
C ALA A 13 2.66 -6.52 4.64
N LEU A 14 1.62 -6.61 3.82
CA LEU A 14 0.78 -5.51 3.42
C LEU A 14 -0.39 -5.41 4.40
N ILE A 15 -0.67 -4.19 4.88
CA ILE A 15 -1.92 -3.89 5.57
C ILE A 15 -2.87 -3.16 4.62
N TYR A 16 -4.14 -3.55 4.62
CA TYR A 16 -5.16 -2.91 3.79
C TYR A 16 -6.47 -2.75 4.57
N ALA A 17 -7.11 -1.59 4.46
CA ALA A 17 -8.39 -1.31 5.07
C ALA A 17 -9.50 -1.20 4.03
N GLN A 18 -10.51 -2.05 4.15
CA GLN A 18 -11.76 -1.91 3.40
C GLN A 18 -12.75 -1.07 4.21
N GLN A 19 -13.19 0.02 3.60
CA GLN A 19 -14.20 0.90 4.18
C GLN A 19 -15.58 0.35 3.86
N LEU A 20 -16.15 -0.36 4.83
CA LEU A 20 -17.57 -0.73 4.82
C LEU A 20 -18.39 0.58 4.90
N GLY A 21 -19.16 0.91 3.86
CA GLY A 21 -20.11 2.04 3.92
C GLY A 21 -19.71 3.35 3.22
N LYS A 22 -18.65 3.41 2.40
CA LYS A 22 -18.41 4.60 1.54
C LYS A 22 -19.55 4.88 0.54
N LEU A 23 -20.43 3.91 0.31
CA LEU A 23 -21.67 4.05 -0.46
C LEU A 23 -22.82 4.73 0.31
N ALA A 24 -22.69 4.95 1.63
CA ALA A 24 -23.81 5.36 2.49
C ALA A 24 -23.63 6.70 3.23
N THR A 25 -22.55 7.45 2.99
CA THR A 25 -22.45 8.85 3.44
C THR A 25 -23.17 9.77 2.44
N GLU A 26 -24.31 10.34 2.84
CA GLU A 26 -25.16 11.18 1.98
C GLU A 26 -24.44 12.41 1.36
N LYS A 27 -23.32 12.87 1.95
CA LYS A 27 -22.56 14.01 1.42
C LYS A 27 -21.05 13.72 1.41
N PRO A 28 -20.39 13.67 0.23
CA PRO A 28 -18.94 13.49 0.15
C PRO A 28 -18.22 14.72 0.70
N SER A 29 -17.13 14.51 1.45
CA SER A 29 -16.31 15.60 1.97
C SER A 29 -15.67 16.41 0.82
N LEU A 30 -15.25 17.64 1.09
CA LEU A 30 -14.55 18.47 0.11
C LEU A 30 -13.30 17.76 -0.44
N LEU A 31 -12.56 17.07 0.43
CA LEU A 31 -11.40 16.26 0.04
C LEU A 31 -11.81 15.09 -0.85
N ASP A 32 -12.90 14.38 -0.54
CA ASP A 32 -13.41 13.31 -1.39
C ASP A 32 -13.78 13.85 -2.78
N ARG A 33 -14.46 15.00 -2.86
CA ARG A 33 -14.81 15.63 -4.15
C ARG A 33 -13.58 15.96 -4.99
N VAL A 34 -12.56 16.58 -4.38
CA VAL A 34 -11.32 16.94 -5.07
C VAL A 34 -10.58 15.69 -5.56
N THR A 35 -10.47 14.66 -4.71
CA THR A 35 -9.80 13.40 -5.09
C THR A 35 -10.57 12.64 -6.17
N SER A 36 -11.89 12.58 -6.09
CA SER A 36 -12.74 11.99 -7.14
C SER A 36 -12.61 12.74 -8.47
N LYS A 37 -12.62 14.08 -8.45
CA LYS A 37 -12.42 14.88 -9.66
C LYS A 37 -11.05 14.63 -10.28
N ALA A 38 -9.99 14.61 -9.45
CA ALA A 38 -8.64 14.31 -9.91
C ALA A 38 -8.55 12.90 -10.54
N ALA A 39 -9.20 11.90 -9.93
CA ALA A 39 -9.24 10.53 -10.46
C ALA A 39 -9.98 10.46 -11.81
N LEU A 40 -11.11 11.16 -11.96
CA LEU A 40 -11.85 11.24 -13.23
C LEU A 40 -11.03 11.93 -14.32
N THR A 41 -10.36 13.04 -14.01
CA THR A 41 -9.47 13.73 -14.95
C THR A 41 -8.31 12.82 -15.36
N TRP A 42 -7.71 12.10 -14.42
CA TRP A 42 -6.65 11.13 -14.70
C TRP A 42 -7.13 10.02 -15.65
N ALA A 43 -8.29 9.41 -15.36
CA ALA A 43 -8.90 8.38 -16.21
C ALA A 43 -9.31 8.90 -17.59
N GLN A 44 -9.56 10.21 -17.73
CA GLN A 44 -9.81 10.85 -19.01
C GLN A 44 -8.50 11.04 -19.80
N TRP A 45 -7.40 11.40 -19.14
CA TRP A 45 -6.09 11.51 -19.77
C TRP A 45 -5.53 10.15 -20.20
N GLU A 46 -5.79 9.08 -19.44
CA GLU A 46 -5.45 7.70 -19.81
C GLU A 46 -6.12 7.26 -21.11
N ARG A 47 -7.37 7.68 -21.33
CA ARG A 47 -8.13 7.41 -22.56
C ARG A 47 -7.87 8.43 -23.67
N GLY A 48 -7.11 9.49 -23.37
CA GLY A 48 -6.86 10.58 -24.29
C GLY A 48 -5.95 10.19 -25.45
N GLU A 49 -6.20 10.82 -26.61
CA GLU A 49 -5.39 10.59 -27.82
C GLU A 49 -4.19 11.54 -27.92
N LYS A 50 -4.16 12.62 -27.13
CA LYS A 50 -3.08 13.62 -27.21
C LYS A 50 -1.77 13.01 -26.73
N LYS A 51 -0.71 13.13 -27.54
CA LYS A 51 0.62 12.57 -27.24
C LYS A 51 1.16 13.00 -25.86
N TRP A 52 1.05 14.28 -25.51
CA TRP A 52 1.53 14.77 -24.22
C TRP A 52 0.79 14.16 -23.03
N GLN A 53 -0.51 13.86 -23.16
CA GLN A 53 -1.30 13.21 -22.09
C GLN A 53 -0.81 11.78 -21.85
N ARG A 54 -0.54 11.03 -22.92
CA ARG A 54 0.00 9.67 -22.82
C ARG A 54 1.37 9.65 -22.16
N THR A 55 2.29 10.51 -22.61
CA THR A 55 3.62 10.63 -22.00
C THR A 55 3.53 11.04 -20.53
N LEU A 56 2.64 11.97 -20.19
CA LEU A 56 2.39 12.40 -18.82
C LEU A 56 1.88 11.24 -17.94
N VAL A 57 0.87 10.53 -18.42
CA VAL A 57 0.27 9.39 -17.73
C VAL A 57 1.29 8.28 -17.54
N GLU A 58 2.07 7.93 -18.56
CA GLU A 58 3.13 6.92 -18.48
C GLU A 58 4.20 7.30 -17.45
N ALA A 59 4.69 8.54 -17.50
CA ALA A 59 5.66 9.06 -16.56
C ALA A 59 5.10 9.11 -15.13
N GLY A 60 3.85 9.57 -14.98
CA GLY A 60 3.13 9.61 -13.71
C GLY A 60 2.93 8.21 -13.13
N ASN A 61 2.46 7.25 -13.91
CA ASN A 61 2.30 5.86 -13.50
C ASN A 61 3.65 5.23 -13.12
N LYS A 62 4.73 5.57 -13.83
CA LYS A 62 6.10 5.18 -13.44
C LYS A 62 6.49 5.79 -12.09
N ALA A 63 6.15 7.04 -11.82
CA ALA A 63 6.39 7.68 -10.52
C ALA A 63 5.54 7.05 -9.40
N LEU A 64 4.25 6.80 -9.65
CA LEU A 64 3.34 6.18 -8.68
C LEU A 64 3.78 4.75 -8.29
N ARG A 65 4.32 3.97 -9.23
CA ARG A 65 4.88 2.64 -8.97
C ARG A 65 6.10 2.65 -8.05
N ARG A 66 6.81 3.78 -7.94
CA ARG A 66 7.96 3.93 -7.02
C ARG A 66 7.55 4.19 -5.57
N ILE A 67 6.28 4.55 -5.34
CA ILE A 67 5.79 4.79 -3.99
C ILE A 67 5.72 3.45 -3.26
N PRO A 68 6.35 3.31 -2.08
CA PRO A 68 6.37 2.05 -1.35
C PRO A 68 4.96 1.53 -1.06
N TYR A 69 4.76 0.22 -1.18
CA TYR A 69 3.46 -0.41 -0.98
C TYR A 69 2.92 -0.19 0.46
N GLU A 70 3.80 -0.02 1.45
CA GLU A 70 3.41 0.27 2.82
C GLU A 70 2.72 1.63 2.94
N GLU A 71 3.17 2.63 2.15
CA GLU A 71 2.52 3.94 2.09
C GLU A 71 1.10 3.80 1.52
N TRP A 72 0.92 2.99 0.48
CA TRP A 72 -0.39 2.72 -0.10
C TRP A 72 -1.32 1.95 0.85
N GLY A 73 -0.77 0.96 1.57
CA GLY A 73 -1.48 0.26 2.62
C GLY A 73 -1.98 1.21 3.70
N LEU A 74 -1.11 2.09 4.22
CA LEU A 74 -1.49 3.09 5.22
C LEU A 74 -2.52 4.10 4.71
N LYS A 75 -2.44 4.50 3.44
CA LYS A 75 -3.41 5.43 2.82
C LYS A 75 -4.82 4.85 2.71
N SER A 76 -4.97 3.52 2.64
CA SER A 76 -6.28 2.87 2.59
C SER A 76 -7.06 3.07 3.90
N ILE A 77 -6.34 3.24 5.01
CA ILE A 77 -6.91 3.44 6.34
C ILE A 77 -7.56 4.82 6.41
N PRO A 78 -8.82 4.91 6.91
CA PRO A 78 -9.50 6.18 7.03
C PRO A 78 -8.76 7.09 8.02
N THR A 79 -8.89 8.40 7.82
CA THR A 79 -8.36 9.38 8.78
C THR A 79 -9.19 9.39 10.06
N LEU A 80 -8.53 9.55 11.20
CA LEU A 80 -9.18 9.70 12.50
C LEU A 80 -9.76 11.11 12.68
N SER A 81 -11.04 11.28 12.36
CA SER A 81 -11.80 12.45 12.84
C SER A 81 -12.21 12.26 14.29
N SER A 82 -12.39 13.34 15.07
CA SER A 82 -12.90 13.26 16.46
C SER A 82 -14.22 12.51 16.56
N ARG A 83 -15.15 12.75 15.63
CA ARG A 83 -16.42 12.02 15.54
C ARG A 83 -16.20 10.53 15.30
N LYS A 84 -15.20 10.20 14.47
CA LYS A 84 -14.87 8.81 14.13
C LYS A 84 -14.23 8.07 15.29
N LYS A 85 -13.34 8.73 16.05
CA LYS A 85 -12.80 8.18 17.30
C LYS A 85 -13.93 7.78 18.26
N GLN A 86 -14.90 8.66 18.44
CA GLN A 86 -16.01 8.40 19.36
C GLN A 86 -16.94 7.29 18.85
N SER A 87 -17.22 7.27 17.53
CA SER A 87 -17.96 6.17 16.89
C SER A 87 -17.24 4.83 17.08
N GLU A 88 -15.95 4.75 16.81
CA GLU A 88 -15.19 3.49 16.89
C GLU A 88 -14.98 3.00 18.32
N LEU A 89 -15.00 3.89 19.31
CA LEU A 89 -15.03 3.52 20.73
C LEU A 89 -16.38 2.96 21.16
N GLN A 90 -17.47 3.37 20.49
CA GLN A 90 -18.84 2.92 20.77
C GLN A 90 -19.25 1.71 19.92
N GLU A 91 -18.66 1.57 18.73
CA GLU A 91 -18.90 0.47 17.80
C GLU A 91 -18.16 -0.81 18.20
N ALA A 92 -18.57 -1.93 17.60
CA ALA A 92 -17.91 -3.20 17.77
C ALA A 92 -16.44 -3.16 17.29
N LYS A 93 -15.60 -3.93 17.97
CA LYS A 93 -14.18 -4.11 17.65
C LYS A 93 -13.96 -4.48 16.17
N ILE A 94 -12.85 -3.99 15.62
CA ILE A 94 -12.47 -4.15 14.21
C ILE A 94 -11.72 -5.47 14.01
N GLY A 95 -12.24 -6.31 13.12
CA GLY A 95 -11.59 -7.55 12.72
C GLY A 95 -10.38 -7.33 11.81
N VAL A 96 -9.25 -7.96 12.17
CA VAL A 96 -8.04 -8.06 11.37
C VAL A 96 -7.98 -9.46 10.77
N ILE A 97 -8.18 -9.56 9.47
CA ILE A 97 -8.18 -10.82 8.73
C ILE A 97 -6.74 -11.19 8.34
N TYR A 98 -6.31 -12.40 8.65
CA TYR A 98 -4.95 -12.89 8.38
C TYR A 98 -4.91 -14.39 8.07
N PRO A 99 -3.87 -14.89 7.36
CA PRO A 99 -3.64 -16.32 7.16
C PRO A 99 -2.88 -16.94 8.34
N PRO A 100 -3.51 -17.83 9.14
CA PRO A 100 -2.91 -18.40 10.35
C PRO A 100 -1.69 -19.30 10.09
N SER A 101 -1.50 -19.85 8.89
CA SER A 101 -0.31 -20.65 8.61
C SER A 101 0.96 -19.80 8.49
N VAL A 102 0.85 -18.49 8.23
CA VAL A 102 2.01 -17.60 8.05
C VAL A 102 2.19 -16.66 9.23
N ILE A 103 1.10 -16.07 9.73
CA ILE A 103 1.13 -15.10 10.83
C ILE A 103 0.41 -15.71 12.03
N HIS A 104 1.03 -15.67 13.20
CA HIS A 104 0.38 -16.09 14.44
C HIS A 104 -0.47 -14.96 15.01
N GLY A 105 -1.62 -15.29 15.61
CA GLY A 105 -2.54 -14.31 16.19
C GLY A 105 -1.90 -13.39 17.24
N ARG A 106 -0.92 -13.92 17.99
CA ARG A 106 -0.16 -13.17 19.01
C ARG A 106 0.73 -12.07 18.44
N ASP A 107 1.23 -12.26 17.21
CA ASP A 107 2.21 -11.36 16.59
C ASP A 107 1.53 -10.19 15.84
N ILE A 108 0.20 -10.25 15.65
CA ILE A 108 -0.55 -9.28 14.86
C ILE A 108 -0.42 -7.87 15.43
N HIS A 109 -0.56 -7.72 16.75
CA HIS A 109 -0.47 -6.40 17.39
C HIS A 109 0.93 -5.79 17.21
N SER A 110 1.99 -6.60 17.32
CA SER A 110 3.36 -6.13 17.08
C SER A 110 3.60 -5.78 15.62
N ILE A 111 3.11 -6.59 14.67
CA ILE A 111 3.26 -6.33 13.23
C ILE A 111 2.53 -5.03 12.85
N ILE A 112 1.30 -4.85 13.32
CA ILE A 112 0.53 -3.62 13.03
C ILE A 112 1.21 -2.40 13.66
N ARG A 113 1.71 -2.52 14.90
CA ARG A 113 2.46 -1.44 15.55
C ARG A 113 3.67 -1.05 14.74
N GLN A 114 4.47 -2.03 14.30
CA GLN A 114 5.63 -1.79 13.47
C GLN A 114 5.24 -1.08 12.16
N LEU A 115 4.24 -1.59 11.43
CA LEU A 115 3.77 -1.00 10.18
C LEU A 115 3.26 0.45 10.36
N ALA A 116 2.67 0.76 11.52
CA ALA A 116 2.20 2.11 11.83
C ALA A 116 3.34 3.09 12.13
N THR A 117 4.36 2.67 12.88
CA THR A 117 5.39 3.56 13.42
C THR A 117 6.66 3.65 12.57
N GLU A 118 7.07 2.56 11.92
CA GLU A 118 8.40 2.40 11.31
C GLU A 118 8.76 3.53 10.33
N ARG A 119 7.78 4.01 9.56
CA ARG A 119 7.98 5.05 8.53
C ARG A 119 7.37 6.41 8.89
N ALA A 120 6.88 6.59 10.11
CA ALA A 120 6.23 7.83 10.53
C ALA A 120 7.16 9.05 10.42
N ALA A 121 8.41 8.95 10.91
CA ALA A 121 9.39 10.03 10.82
C ALA A 121 9.70 10.41 9.36
N LEU A 122 9.88 9.41 8.49
CA LEU A 122 10.12 9.61 7.06
C LEU A 122 8.96 10.36 6.41
N HIS A 123 7.72 9.90 6.63
CA HIS A 123 6.54 10.54 6.05
C HIS A 123 6.37 11.98 6.55
N ARG A 124 6.67 12.25 7.83
CA ARG A 124 6.62 13.62 8.40
C ARG A 124 7.64 14.55 7.75
N SER A 125 8.88 14.09 7.61
CA SER A 125 9.93 14.88 6.93
C SER A 125 9.56 15.15 5.48
N ARG A 126 9.18 14.12 4.72
CA ARG A 126 8.84 14.25 3.29
C ARG A 126 7.57 15.05 3.03
N LEU A 127 6.61 15.04 3.95
CA LEU A 127 5.45 15.94 3.92
C LEU A 127 5.91 17.41 3.93
N TRP A 128 6.76 17.79 4.88
CA TRP A 128 7.27 19.16 4.98
C TRP A 128 8.11 19.56 3.77
N TRP A 129 8.98 18.68 3.28
CA TRP A 129 9.71 18.91 2.03
C TRP A 129 8.78 19.16 0.83
N SER A 130 7.68 18.41 0.74
CA SER A 130 6.69 18.61 -0.33
C SER A 130 5.98 19.96 -0.18
N ILE A 131 5.61 20.33 1.04
CA ILE A 131 4.94 21.61 1.34
C ILE A 131 5.86 22.81 1.03
N ILE A 132 7.12 22.75 1.42
CA ILE A 132 8.11 23.81 1.17
C ILE A 132 8.44 23.90 -0.32
N GLY A 133 8.45 22.77 -1.04
CA GLY A 133 8.68 22.76 -2.49
C GLY A 133 7.55 23.37 -3.31
N MET A 134 6.29 23.31 -2.85
CA MET A 134 5.14 23.84 -3.57
C MET A 134 5.26 25.33 -3.96
N PRO A 135 5.58 26.27 -3.05
CA PRO A 135 5.72 27.69 -3.42
C PRO A 135 6.88 27.94 -4.39
N ILE A 136 7.92 27.11 -4.38
CA ILE A 136 9.06 27.25 -5.31
C ILE A 136 8.63 26.93 -6.75
N VAL A 137 7.80 25.91 -6.93
CA VAL A 137 7.33 25.49 -8.27
C VAL A 137 6.01 26.16 -8.67
N ALA A 138 5.33 26.86 -7.77
CA ALA A 138 4.07 27.53 -8.05
C ALA A 138 4.15 28.55 -9.20
N PRO A 139 5.22 29.37 -9.35
CA PRO A 139 5.36 30.32 -10.46
C PRO A 139 5.33 29.67 -11.85
N LEU A 140 5.64 28.37 -11.99
CA LEU A 140 5.54 27.66 -13.26
C LEU A 140 4.10 27.60 -13.82
N ALA A 141 3.08 27.88 -12.99
CA ALA A 141 1.69 27.96 -13.43
C ALA A 141 1.43 29.14 -14.39
N LEU A 142 2.34 30.11 -14.49
CA LEU A 142 2.21 31.26 -15.40
C LEU A 142 2.38 30.89 -16.88
N VAL A 143 2.87 29.67 -17.19
CA VAL A 143 3.06 29.20 -18.57
C VAL A 143 1.76 28.54 -19.08
N PRO A 144 1.08 29.09 -20.10
CA PRO A 144 -0.27 28.68 -20.50
C PRO A 144 -0.35 27.34 -21.27
N LEU A 145 0.78 26.70 -21.55
CA LEU A 145 0.84 25.55 -22.48
C LEU A 145 0.60 24.19 -21.80
N ILE A 146 0.93 24.04 -20.51
CA ILE A 146 0.87 22.75 -19.79
C ILE A 146 0.42 23.01 -18.34
N PRO A 147 -0.46 22.17 -17.75
CA PRO A 147 -0.75 22.24 -16.32
C PRO A 147 0.55 22.18 -15.49
N ASN A 148 0.62 22.85 -14.35
CA ASN A 148 1.81 22.85 -13.49
C ASN A 148 2.04 21.47 -12.85
N ILE A 149 2.55 20.52 -13.64
CA ILE A 149 2.78 19.12 -13.25
C ILE A 149 3.70 19.03 -12.03
N PRO A 150 4.82 19.79 -11.94
CA PRO A 150 5.65 19.79 -10.74
C PRO A 150 4.88 20.15 -9.47
N PHE A 151 4.05 21.20 -9.52
CA PHE A 151 3.20 21.59 -8.40
C PHE A 151 2.20 20.50 -8.02
N PHE A 152 1.45 19.96 -9.00
CA PHE A 152 0.47 18.91 -8.72
C PHE A 152 1.11 17.63 -8.18
N TYR A 153 2.31 17.29 -8.64
CA TYR A 153 3.07 16.17 -8.08
C TYR A 153 3.43 16.41 -6.61
N LEU A 154 3.94 17.60 -6.26
CA LEU A 154 4.26 17.92 -4.86
C LEU A 154 3.01 17.99 -3.98
N ALA A 155 1.91 18.55 -4.47
CA ALA A 155 0.62 18.56 -3.78
C ALA A 155 0.11 17.13 -3.53
N PHE A 156 0.20 16.26 -4.54
CA PHE A 156 -0.11 14.85 -4.40
C PHE A 156 0.81 14.14 -3.39
N ARG A 157 2.13 14.38 -3.43
CA ARG A 157 3.08 13.79 -2.48
C ARG A 157 2.83 14.26 -1.05
N ALA A 158 2.53 15.55 -0.85
CA ALA A 158 2.11 16.09 0.43
C ALA A 158 0.84 15.38 0.93
N TYR A 159 -0.21 15.30 0.11
CA TYR A 159 -1.43 14.57 0.44
C TYR A 159 -1.16 13.10 0.77
N SER A 160 -0.34 12.42 -0.03
CA SER A 160 0.00 11.00 0.13
C SER A 160 0.72 10.73 1.44
N HIS A 161 1.73 11.54 1.79
CA HIS A 161 2.45 11.44 3.05
C HIS A 161 1.59 11.78 4.26
N TRP A 162 0.78 12.84 4.16
CA TRP A 162 -0.17 13.19 5.22
C TRP A 162 -1.18 12.06 5.45
N LYS A 163 -1.75 11.48 4.40
CA LYS A 163 -2.70 10.36 4.52
C LYS A 163 -2.06 9.12 5.15
N ALA A 164 -0.83 8.77 4.78
CA ALA A 164 -0.13 7.64 5.37
C ALA A 164 0.15 7.87 6.87
N LEU A 165 0.53 9.08 7.26
CA LEU A 165 0.71 9.45 8.67
C LEU A 165 -0.58 9.31 9.47
N GLU A 166 -1.68 9.85 8.96
CA GLU A 166 -2.98 9.75 9.62
C GLU A 166 -3.48 8.31 9.69
N GLY A 167 -3.18 7.48 8.69
CA GLY A 167 -3.43 6.04 8.72
C GLY A 167 -2.63 5.32 9.80
N GLY A 168 -1.33 5.63 9.95
CA GLY A 168 -0.49 5.09 11.02
C GLY A 168 -1.00 5.47 12.42
N LYS A 169 -1.30 6.75 12.64
CA LYS A 169 -1.92 7.23 13.89
C LYS A 169 -3.25 6.54 14.18
N HIS A 170 -4.03 6.22 13.14
CA HIS A 170 -5.24 5.44 13.30
C HIS A 170 -4.95 4.05 13.83
N LEU A 171 -4.03 3.32 13.22
CA LEU A 171 -3.65 1.99 13.72
C LEU A 171 -3.16 2.05 15.17
N GLU A 172 -2.34 3.04 15.52
CA GLU A 172 -1.88 3.24 16.91
C GLU A 172 -3.04 3.47 17.88
N PHE A 173 -4.03 4.29 17.50
CA PHE A 173 -5.24 4.50 18.31
C PHE A 173 -6.01 3.19 18.53
N LEU A 174 -6.20 2.38 17.48
CA LEU A 174 -6.91 1.11 17.59
C LEU A 174 -6.18 0.11 18.48
N LEU A 175 -4.84 0.07 18.38
CA LEU A 175 -3.99 -0.76 19.22
C LEU A 175 -4.06 -0.32 20.69
N THR A 176 -3.98 0.98 20.94
CA THR A 176 -3.96 1.54 22.31
C THR A 176 -5.27 1.27 23.04
N ASN A 177 -6.39 1.30 22.32
CA ASN A 177 -7.72 1.06 22.88
C ASN A 177 -8.18 -0.41 22.80
N ASN A 178 -7.29 -1.34 22.40
CA ASN A 178 -7.61 -2.77 22.24
C ASN A 178 -8.85 -3.03 21.36
N LEU A 179 -9.00 -2.22 20.30
CA LEU A 179 -10.14 -2.28 19.38
C LEU A 179 -9.92 -3.27 18.22
N LEU A 180 -8.77 -3.94 18.17
CA LEU A 180 -8.45 -4.92 17.12
C LEU A 180 -8.72 -6.36 17.60
N ILE A 181 -9.44 -7.12 16.78
CA ILE A 181 -9.62 -8.56 16.98
C ILE A 181 -8.91 -9.32 15.85
N PRO A 182 -7.95 -10.19 16.16
CA PRO A 182 -7.45 -11.20 15.22
C PRO A 182 -8.57 -12.12 14.72
N VAL A 183 -8.80 -12.15 13.42
CA VAL A 183 -9.76 -13.06 12.77
C VAL A 183 -9.02 -13.95 11.77
N PRO A 184 -8.76 -15.24 12.10
CA PRO A 184 -8.11 -16.14 11.16
C PRO A 184 -9.06 -16.43 9.98
N SER A 185 -8.55 -16.34 8.74
CA SER A 185 -9.30 -16.74 7.54
C SER A 185 -8.72 -18.01 6.94
N MET A 186 -9.50 -19.09 6.98
CA MET A 186 -9.10 -20.39 6.41
C MET A 186 -9.10 -20.36 4.88
N GLU A 187 -10.01 -19.59 4.27
CA GLU A 187 -10.08 -19.41 2.82
C GLU A 187 -8.80 -18.74 2.29
N LEU A 188 -8.35 -17.69 2.98
CA LEU A 188 -7.07 -17.05 2.68
C LEU A 188 -5.91 -18.01 2.94
N ASP A 189 -5.95 -18.75 4.04
CA ASP A 189 -4.91 -19.71 4.41
C ASP A 189 -4.69 -20.82 3.39
N ALA A 190 -5.76 -21.28 2.72
CA ALA A 190 -5.68 -22.29 1.67
C ALA A 190 -4.77 -21.86 0.50
N ILE A 191 -4.83 -20.58 0.12
CA ILE A 191 -3.98 -19.99 -0.92
C ILE A 191 -2.51 -20.05 -0.47
N TYR A 192 -2.21 -19.67 0.77
CA TYR A 192 -0.85 -19.71 1.31
C TYR A 192 -0.30 -21.12 1.49
N LYS A 193 -1.12 -22.08 1.90
CA LYS A 193 -0.73 -23.49 2.01
C LYS A 193 -0.33 -24.06 0.65
N LYS A 194 -1.14 -23.80 -0.38
CA LYS A 194 -0.82 -24.17 -1.77
C LYS A 194 0.51 -23.56 -2.23
N ASN A 195 0.72 -22.27 -1.94
CA ASN A 195 1.95 -21.58 -2.32
C ASN A 195 3.18 -22.07 -1.57
N LYS A 196 3.06 -22.43 -0.29
CA LYS A 196 4.16 -23.04 0.47
C LYS A 196 4.60 -24.37 -0.11
N ILE A 197 3.66 -25.19 -0.58
CA ILE A 197 3.96 -26.46 -1.25
C ILE A 197 4.74 -26.18 -2.54
N ARG A 198 4.23 -25.27 -3.39
CA ARG A 198 4.91 -24.83 -4.62
C ARG A 198 6.34 -24.32 -4.37
N CYS A 199 6.54 -23.49 -3.35
CA CYS A 199 7.87 -22.98 -3.00
C CYS A 199 8.83 -24.09 -2.53
N LYS A 200 8.34 -25.09 -1.78
CA LYS A 200 9.16 -26.23 -1.36
C LYS A 200 9.57 -27.10 -2.54
N GLU A 201 8.66 -27.35 -3.48
CA GLU A 201 8.95 -28.12 -4.69
C GLU A 201 10.01 -27.42 -5.58
N GLN A 202 9.91 -26.09 -5.73
CA GLN A 202 10.89 -25.30 -6.49
C GLN A 202 12.29 -25.29 -5.86
N LEU A 203 12.37 -25.33 -4.53
CA LEU A 203 13.64 -25.45 -3.80
C LEU A 203 14.28 -26.84 -3.96
N GLN A 204 13.48 -27.87 -4.23
CA GLN A 204 13.96 -29.23 -4.43
C GLN A 204 14.44 -29.49 -5.88
N THR A 205 13.82 -28.84 -6.87
CA THR A 205 14.17 -29.00 -8.30
C THR A 205 15.32 -28.12 -8.76
N HIS A 206 15.48 -26.92 -8.18
CA HIS A 206 16.64 -26.06 -8.44
C HIS A 206 17.68 -26.24 -7.34
N GLY A 207 18.57 -27.22 -7.55
CA GLY A 207 19.65 -27.56 -6.63
C GLY A 207 20.36 -26.33 -6.05
N ASN A 208 20.31 -26.23 -4.72
CA ASN A 208 21.29 -25.59 -3.85
C ASN A 208 21.90 -24.25 -4.34
N THR A 209 21.08 -23.22 -4.58
CA THR A 209 21.55 -21.84 -4.34
C THR A 209 21.12 -21.43 -2.94
N ASN A 210 21.77 -22.03 -1.95
CA ASN A 210 21.67 -21.61 -0.56
C ASN A 210 22.24 -20.18 -0.42
N SER A 211 21.40 -19.18 -0.67
CA SER A 211 21.51 -17.93 0.06
C SER A 211 20.74 -18.13 1.37
N PRO A 212 21.43 -18.30 2.52
CA PRO A 212 20.80 -18.57 3.81
C PRO A 212 19.89 -17.44 4.33
N ASN A 213 19.77 -16.34 3.57
CA ASN A 213 19.01 -15.16 3.96
C ASN A 213 17.89 -14.78 2.94
N SER A 214 17.56 -15.66 1.99
CA SER A 214 16.50 -15.37 1.01
C SER A 214 15.11 -15.61 1.59
N ASP A 215 14.46 -14.55 2.07
CA ASP A 215 13.05 -14.59 2.50
C ASP A 215 12.16 -14.90 1.28
N PRO A 216 11.46 -16.07 1.23
CA PRO A 216 10.70 -16.47 0.06
C PRO A 216 9.47 -15.58 -0.11
N ILE A 217 9.23 -15.19 -1.37
CA ILE A 217 8.02 -14.47 -1.77
C ILE A 217 6.84 -15.46 -1.76
N LEU A 218 5.78 -15.12 -1.05
CA LEU A 218 4.65 -16.02 -0.77
C LEU A 218 3.47 -15.85 -1.74
N ILE A 219 3.39 -14.72 -2.45
CA ILE A 219 2.29 -14.34 -3.33
C ILE A 219 2.86 -13.91 -4.68
N ASN A 220 2.29 -14.40 -5.78
CA ASN A 220 2.53 -13.89 -7.13
C ASN A 220 1.31 -13.09 -7.67
N ASP A 221 1.38 -12.59 -8.90
CA ASP A 221 0.31 -11.76 -9.47
C ASP A 221 -1.03 -12.52 -9.64
N ASN A 222 -1.02 -13.81 -9.96
CA ASN A 222 -2.24 -14.62 -10.06
C ASN A 222 -2.86 -14.87 -8.66
N ASP A 223 -2.01 -15.11 -7.68
CA ASP A 223 -2.42 -15.29 -6.29
C ASP A 223 -3.01 -13.99 -5.73
N ALA A 224 -2.50 -12.82 -6.13
CA ALA A 224 -3.06 -11.51 -5.76
C ALA A 224 -4.52 -11.34 -6.22
N GLN A 225 -4.81 -11.72 -7.46
CA GLN A 225 -6.18 -11.73 -8.00
C GLN A 225 -7.09 -12.73 -7.27
N MET A 226 -6.56 -13.92 -6.97
CA MET A 226 -7.28 -14.93 -6.21
C MET A 226 -7.62 -14.45 -4.79
N VAL A 227 -6.66 -13.86 -4.09
CA VAL A 227 -6.84 -13.29 -2.74
C VAL A 227 -7.90 -12.19 -2.76
N ALA A 228 -7.84 -11.26 -3.71
CA ALA A 228 -8.83 -10.19 -3.84
C ALA A 228 -10.24 -10.73 -4.10
N LYS A 229 -10.36 -11.77 -4.94
CA LYS A 229 -11.65 -12.44 -5.23
C LYS A 229 -12.20 -13.17 -4.00
N THR A 230 -11.37 -13.96 -3.32
CA THR A 230 -11.75 -14.71 -2.12
C THR A 230 -12.22 -13.78 -1.00
N LEU A 231 -11.49 -12.68 -0.78
CA LEU A 231 -11.84 -11.71 0.26
C LEU A 231 -12.94 -10.73 -0.16
N GLN A 232 -13.40 -10.76 -1.42
CA GLN A 232 -14.37 -9.84 -2.00
C GLN A 232 -13.92 -8.37 -1.90
N VAL A 233 -12.62 -8.13 -2.09
CA VAL A 233 -12.00 -6.79 -2.05
C VAL A 233 -11.28 -6.54 -3.37
N PRO A 234 -11.99 -6.09 -4.43
CA PRO A 234 -11.39 -5.94 -5.76
C PRO A 234 -10.21 -4.95 -5.78
N GLY A 235 -10.27 -3.89 -4.95
CA GLY A 235 -9.18 -2.92 -4.82
C GLY A 235 -7.89 -3.46 -4.19
N LEU A 236 -7.90 -4.66 -3.63
CA LEU A 236 -6.73 -5.27 -3.00
C LEU A 236 -5.74 -5.86 -4.03
N ALA A 237 -6.21 -6.34 -5.17
CA ALA A 237 -5.37 -7.03 -6.16
C ALA A 237 -4.21 -6.15 -6.63
N GLY A 238 -4.50 -4.92 -7.07
CA GLY A 238 -3.46 -4.01 -7.55
C GLY A 238 -2.46 -3.57 -6.47
N GLU A 239 -2.88 -3.54 -5.21
CA GLU A 239 -1.98 -3.26 -4.08
C GLU A 239 -1.05 -4.44 -3.77
N LEU A 240 -1.56 -5.67 -3.89
CA LEU A 240 -0.75 -6.88 -3.74
C LEU A 240 0.22 -7.08 -4.90
N GLU A 241 -0.21 -6.88 -6.14
CA GLU A 241 0.67 -6.90 -7.32
C GLU A 241 1.79 -5.86 -7.20
N ARG A 242 1.47 -4.66 -6.71
CA ARG A 242 2.48 -3.62 -6.44
C ARG A 242 3.47 -4.07 -5.38
N ALA A 243 3.00 -4.62 -4.27
CA ALA A 243 3.85 -5.10 -3.19
C ALA A 243 4.76 -6.25 -3.64
N HIS A 244 4.21 -7.22 -4.37
CA HIS A 244 4.94 -8.32 -4.99
C HIS A 244 6.07 -7.81 -5.90
N ASN A 245 5.74 -6.92 -6.85
CA ASN A 245 6.70 -6.37 -7.79
C ASN A 245 7.82 -5.57 -7.11
N GLN A 246 7.51 -4.80 -6.07
CA GLN A 246 8.53 -4.04 -5.32
C GLN A 246 9.50 -4.96 -4.59
N VAL A 247 8.99 -5.97 -3.87
CA VAL A 247 9.84 -6.95 -3.18
C VAL A 247 10.71 -7.74 -4.17
N LEU A 248 10.15 -8.12 -5.33
CA LEU A 248 10.89 -8.79 -6.38
C LEU A 248 12.02 -7.93 -6.94
N LEU A 249 11.76 -6.64 -7.19
CA LEU A 249 12.77 -5.70 -7.68
C LEU A 249 13.87 -5.44 -6.65
N GLU A 250 13.52 -5.28 -5.36
CA GLU A 250 14.49 -5.14 -4.28
C GLU A 250 15.38 -6.38 -4.16
N ARG A 251 14.79 -7.58 -4.26
CA ARG A 251 15.54 -8.83 -4.25
C ARG A 251 16.53 -8.92 -5.42
N LYS A 252 16.09 -8.61 -6.64
CA LYS A 252 16.95 -8.59 -7.83
C LYS A 252 18.07 -7.56 -7.70
N ALA A 253 17.79 -6.38 -7.16
CA ALA A 253 18.79 -5.35 -6.92
C ALA A 253 19.84 -5.83 -5.90
N HIS A 254 19.41 -6.46 -4.81
CA HIS A 254 20.30 -7.03 -3.81
C HIS A 254 21.17 -8.17 -4.37
N GLN A 255 20.61 -9.04 -5.23
CA GLN A 255 21.38 -10.11 -5.88
C GLN A 255 22.48 -9.54 -6.79
N ARG A 256 22.15 -8.53 -7.62
CA ARG A 256 23.13 -7.87 -8.50
C ARG A 256 24.26 -7.17 -7.74
N GLN A 257 24.00 -6.69 -6.53
CA GLN A 257 25.03 -6.08 -5.69
C GLN A 257 25.99 -7.12 -5.10
N LEU A 258 25.54 -8.38 -4.95
CA LEU A 258 26.34 -9.49 -4.43
C LEU A 258 27.12 -10.22 -5.53
N GLU A 259 26.74 -10.09 -6.80
CA GLU A 259 27.50 -10.64 -7.91
C GLU A 259 28.80 -9.84 -8.08
N PRO A 260 30.00 -10.48 -8.06
CA PRO A 260 31.24 -9.78 -8.30
C PRO A 260 31.20 -9.17 -9.70
N LYS A 261 31.55 -7.87 -9.81
CA LYS A 261 31.77 -7.25 -11.11
C LYS A 261 32.83 -8.10 -11.83
N LYS A 262 32.44 -8.81 -12.88
CA LYS A 262 33.39 -9.40 -13.81
C LYS A 262 34.12 -8.22 -14.45
N GLU A 263 35.31 -7.92 -13.96
CA GLU A 263 36.24 -7.03 -14.64
C GLU A 263 36.54 -7.67 -16.01
N ILE A 264 36.27 -6.90 -17.07
CA ILE A 264 36.60 -7.21 -18.46
C ILE A 264 37.97 -6.62 -18.73
#